data_AF-A0A9E3IFS0-F1
#
_entry.id   AF-A0A9E3IFS0-F1
#
_cell.length_a   1.000
_cell.length_b   1.000
_cell.length_c   1.000
_cell.angle_alpha   90.00
_cell.angle_beta   90.00
_cell.angle_gamma   90.00
#
_symmetry.space_group_name_H-M   'P 1'
#
loop_
_entity.id
_entity.type
_entity.pdbx_description
1 polymer ?
#
loop_
_entity_poly.entity_id
_entity_poly.type
_entity_poly.pdbx_seq_one_letter_code
_entity_poly.pdbx_strand_id
1 'polypeptide(L)'
;MAQNTPAGLWRTIDDDGKTEKSTVRITEANGVYTGKVEHITDPAKASELCTKCEDDRKDKPIVGMVIINDVKQDAEEPGLYNGGLILDPAKGSTYKVRLKPIDGGKKLEVRGYIGSPMFGRTQTWIRAE
;
A
#
# COMPACT_ATOMS: atom_id res chain seq x y z
N MET A 1 7.63 -7.21 19.91
CA MET A 1 6.27 -6.63 19.91
C MET A 1 6.09 -5.94 18.57
N ALA A 2 4.97 -6.15 17.87
CA ALA A 2 4.74 -5.46 16.60
C ALA A 2 4.64 -3.95 16.85
N GLN A 3 5.36 -3.15 16.06
CA GLN A 3 5.32 -1.70 16.16
C GLN A 3 3.97 -1.21 15.59
N ASN A 4 3.26 -0.35 16.32
CA ASN A 4 1.95 0.18 15.93
C ASN A 4 2.06 1.29 14.85
N THR A 5 2.84 1.03 13.81
CA THR A 5 3.11 1.94 12.69
C THR A 5 2.88 1.22 11.36
N PRO A 6 2.71 1.96 10.25
CA PRO A 6 2.65 1.37 8.92
C PRO A 6 3.96 0.73 8.47
N ALA A 7 5.10 1.07 9.08
CA ALA A 7 6.39 0.51 8.67
C ALA A 7 6.46 -1.00 8.92
N GLY A 8 6.93 -1.75 7.93
CA GLY A 8 7.06 -3.22 7.96
C GLY A 8 6.76 -3.89 6.62
N LEU A 9 6.77 -5.22 6.63
CA LEU A 9 6.31 -6.04 5.51
C LEU A 9 4.84 -6.40 5.64
N TRP A 10 4.08 -6.23 4.56
CA TRP A 10 2.65 -6.49 4.51
C TRP A 10 2.28 -7.39 3.34
N ARG A 11 1.50 -8.44 3.63
CA ARG A 11 0.82 -9.25 2.62
C ARG A 11 -0.46 -8.58 2.21
N THR A 12 -0.63 -8.37 0.91
CA THR A 12 -1.88 -7.94 0.32
C THR A 12 -2.75 -9.14 0.01
N ILE A 13 -4.03 -9.04 0.33
CA ILE A 13 -5.00 -10.13 0.18
C ILE A 13 -5.99 -9.75 -0.92
N ASP A 14 -6.37 -10.71 -1.75
CA ASP A 14 -7.41 -10.55 -2.76
C ASP A 14 -8.78 -10.24 -2.10
N ASP A 15 -9.72 -9.81 -2.93
CA ASP A 15 -11.11 -9.53 -2.53
C ASP A 15 -11.83 -10.81 -2.02
N ASP A 16 -11.25 -12.00 -2.22
CA ASP A 16 -11.72 -13.28 -1.62
C ASP A 16 -11.34 -13.44 -0.13
N GLY A 17 -10.50 -12.55 0.39
CA GLY A 17 -10.05 -12.53 1.78
C GLY A 17 -9.08 -13.65 2.18
N LYS A 18 -8.56 -14.43 1.23
CA LYS A 18 -7.70 -15.61 1.49
C LYS A 18 -6.44 -15.63 0.63
N THR A 19 -6.52 -15.16 -0.60
CA THR A 19 -5.44 -15.30 -1.57
C THR A 19 -4.43 -14.16 -1.42
N GLU A 20 -3.19 -14.50 -1.09
CA GLU A 20 -2.09 -13.53 -1.06
C GLU A 20 -1.70 -13.15 -2.50
N LYS A 21 -1.64 -11.84 -2.78
CA LYS A 21 -1.25 -11.34 -4.11
C LYS A 21 0.22 -10.92 -4.18
N SER A 22 0.67 -10.23 -3.14
CA SER A 22 1.99 -9.61 -3.12
C SER A 22 2.39 -9.26 -1.71
N THR A 23 3.69 -9.03 -1.51
CA THR A 23 4.21 -8.36 -0.33
C THR A 23 4.63 -6.93 -0.67
N VAL A 24 4.27 -6.00 0.21
CA VAL A 24 4.60 -4.58 0.10
C VAL A 24 5.41 -4.18 1.34
N ARG A 25 6.60 -3.67 1.10
CA ARG A 25 7.49 -3.11 2.11
C ARG A 25 7.15 -1.65 2.32
N ILE A 26 6.70 -1.28 3.51
CA ILE A 26 6.54 0.12 3.89
C ILE A 26 7.72 0.52 4.78
N THR A 27 8.42 1.59 4.38
CA THR A 27 9.54 2.18 5.13
C THR A 27 9.19 3.60 5.55
N GLU A 28 9.75 4.03 6.66
CA GLU A 28 9.64 5.39 7.16
C GLU A 28 11.01 6.10 7.04
N ALA A 29 11.00 7.34 6.60
CA ALA A 29 12.15 8.23 6.64
C ALA A 29 11.67 9.68 6.90
N ASN A 30 12.19 10.30 7.96
CA ASN A 30 11.87 11.68 8.36
C ASN A 30 10.35 11.95 8.50
N GLY A 31 9.61 11.00 9.05
CA GLY A 31 8.16 11.03 9.24
C GLY A 31 7.35 10.72 7.97
N VAL A 32 8.00 10.39 6.85
CA VAL A 32 7.35 10.07 5.58
C VAL A 32 7.40 8.57 5.33
N TYR A 33 6.24 8.00 5.06
CA TYR A 33 6.04 6.59 4.77
C TYR A 33 5.94 6.37 3.25
N THR A 34 6.74 5.44 2.75
CA THR A 34 6.79 5.02 1.35
C THR A 34 6.61 3.51 1.27
N GLY A 35 5.81 3.04 0.32
CA GLY A 35 5.52 1.61 0.12
C GLY A 35 5.99 1.11 -1.24
N LYS A 36 6.79 0.05 -1.24
CA LYS A 36 7.35 -0.59 -2.44
C LYS A 36 6.88 -2.03 -2.54
N VAL A 37 6.47 -2.47 -3.73
CA VAL A 37 6.18 -3.89 -3.97
C VAL A 37 7.48 -4.68 -3.90
N GLU A 38 7.58 -5.60 -2.96
CA GLU A 38 8.78 -6.42 -2.76
C GLU A 38 8.68 -7.74 -3.51
N HIS A 39 7.49 -8.34 -3.54
CA HIS A 39 7.26 -9.60 -4.23
C HIS A 39 5.81 -9.71 -4.73
N ILE A 40 5.59 -10.44 -5.83
CA ILE A 40 4.27 -10.86 -6.30
C ILE A 40 4.22 -12.37 -6.18
N THR A 41 3.21 -12.88 -5.47
CA THR A 41 3.10 -14.29 -5.09
C THR A 41 2.89 -15.20 -6.30
N ASP A 42 2.16 -14.72 -7.32
CA ASP A 42 1.97 -15.44 -8.59
C ASP A 42 3.22 -15.31 -9.49
N PRO A 43 3.97 -16.41 -9.74
CA PRO A 43 5.17 -16.37 -10.56
C PRO A 43 4.93 -15.89 -11.99
N ALA A 44 3.73 -16.13 -12.54
CA ALA A 44 3.37 -15.68 -13.89
C ALA A 44 3.26 -14.15 -13.98
N LYS A 45 3.07 -13.48 -12.84
CA LYS A 45 2.95 -12.02 -12.73
C LYS A 45 4.18 -11.35 -12.12
N ALA A 46 5.18 -12.12 -11.71
CA ALA A 46 6.40 -11.58 -11.09
C ALA A 46 7.18 -10.62 -12.01
N SER A 47 7.07 -10.80 -13.34
CA SER A 47 7.65 -9.92 -14.35
C SER A 47 6.65 -8.97 -14.99
N GLU A 48 5.47 -8.79 -14.40
CA GLU A 48 4.43 -7.90 -14.94
C GLU A 48 4.90 -6.44 -14.89
N LEU A 49 4.64 -5.72 -15.98
CA LEU A 49 4.94 -4.29 -16.13
C LEU A 49 3.68 -3.47 -15.89
N CYS A 50 3.80 -2.25 -15.36
CA CYS A 50 2.66 -1.33 -15.29
C CYS A 50 2.36 -0.71 -16.66
N THR A 51 1.73 -1.48 -17.54
CA THR A 51 1.37 -1.03 -18.91
C THR A 51 0.26 0.02 -18.92
N LYS A 52 -0.55 0.07 -17.86
CA LYS A 52 -1.65 1.04 -17.68
C LYS A 52 -1.24 2.34 -17.01
N CYS A 53 -0.05 2.39 -16.40
CA CYS A 53 0.47 3.64 -15.84
C CYS A 53 0.68 4.65 -16.98
N GLU A 54 0.44 5.93 -16.71
CA GLU A 54 0.59 7.02 -17.69
C GLU A 54 1.75 7.96 -17.37
N ASP A 55 2.49 7.69 -16.29
CA ASP A 55 3.64 8.47 -15.83
C ASP A 55 4.97 7.74 -16.04
N ASP A 56 6.01 8.14 -15.31
CA ASP A 56 7.36 7.56 -15.36
C ASP A 56 7.42 6.06 -14.97
N ARG A 57 6.35 5.54 -14.37
CA ARG A 57 6.20 4.12 -14.03
C ARG A 57 5.63 3.28 -15.17
N LYS A 58 5.22 3.90 -16.28
CA LYS A 58 4.76 3.18 -17.47
C LYS A 58 5.81 2.22 -18.00
N ASP A 59 5.37 0.99 -18.29
CA ASP A 59 6.21 -0.10 -18.81
C ASP A 59 7.41 -0.46 -17.90
N LYS A 60 7.34 -0.10 -16.61
CA LYS A 60 8.31 -0.51 -15.58
C LYS A 60 7.81 -1.75 -14.83
N PRO A 61 8.73 -2.60 -14.34
CA PRO A 61 8.37 -3.74 -13.49
C PRO A 61 7.56 -3.31 -12.27
N ILE A 62 6.48 -4.04 -11.98
CA ILE A 62 5.68 -3.81 -10.77
C ILE A 62 6.48 -4.21 -9.53
N VAL A 63 7.21 -5.32 -9.59
CA VAL A 63 8.16 -5.69 -8.52
C VAL A 63 9.25 -4.63 -8.44
N GLY A 64 9.45 -4.07 -7.25
CA GLY A 64 10.36 -2.95 -7.00
C GLY A 64 9.72 -1.57 -7.20
N MET A 65 8.47 -1.48 -7.68
CA MET A 65 7.77 -0.21 -7.88
C MET A 65 7.32 0.38 -6.54
N VAL A 66 7.56 1.68 -6.37
CA VAL A 66 6.96 2.46 -5.28
C VAL A 66 5.51 2.75 -5.64
N ILE A 67 4.59 2.19 -4.84
CA ILE A 67 3.16 2.32 -5.02
C ILE A 67 2.51 3.19 -3.94
N ILE A 68 3.16 3.45 -2.80
CA ILE A 68 2.68 4.40 -1.79
C ILE A 68 3.74 5.47 -1.59
N ASN A 69 3.37 6.74 -1.58
CA ASN A 69 4.29 7.86 -1.38
C ASN A 69 3.65 8.98 -0.54
N ASP A 70 4.50 9.78 0.10
CA ASP A 70 4.15 11.01 0.83
C ASP A 70 3.15 10.86 1.98
N VAL A 71 2.98 9.63 2.49
CA VAL A 71 2.10 9.39 3.63
C VAL A 71 2.78 9.84 4.91
N LYS A 72 2.07 10.58 5.75
CA LYS A 72 2.56 11.06 7.05
C LYS A 72 1.55 10.73 8.13
N GLN A 73 2.00 10.70 9.39
CA GLN A 73 1.09 10.60 10.51
C GLN A 73 0.18 11.84 10.55
N ASP A 74 -1.10 11.62 10.76
CA ASP A 74 -2.07 12.68 10.97
C ASP A 74 -1.72 13.45 12.25
N ALA A 75 -1.76 14.77 12.18
CA ALA A 75 -1.39 15.63 13.31
C ALA A 75 -2.45 15.64 14.41
N GLU A 76 -3.71 15.36 14.07
CA GLU A 76 -4.85 15.43 14.96
C GLU A 76 -5.30 14.04 15.43
N GLU A 77 -5.08 12.99 14.63
CA GLU A 77 -5.44 11.59 14.98
C GLU A 77 -4.19 10.68 15.03
N PRO A 78 -3.55 10.52 16.21
CA PRO A 78 -2.45 9.58 16.38
C PRO A 78 -2.84 8.14 15.98
N GLY A 79 -1.97 7.48 15.21
CA GLY A 79 -2.23 6.14 14.67
C GLY A 79 -2.97 6.13 13.33
N LEU A 80 -3.42 7.28 12.85
CA LEU A 80 -3.87 7.49 11.49
C LEU A 80 -2.75 8.10 10.65
N TYR A 81 -2.60 7.64 9.39
CA TYR A 81 -1.60 8.15 8.47
C TYR A 81 -2.26 8.50 7.14
N ASN A 82 -2.03 9.70 6.61
CA ASN A 82 -2.71 10.21 5.43
C ASN A 82 -1.84 11.22 4.66
N GLY A 83 -2.45 11.99 3.75
CA GLY A 83 -1.78 13.05 2.96
C GLY A 83 -1.07 12.55 1.70
N GLY A 84 -0.74 11.26 1.64
CA GLY A 84 -0.08 10.63 0.51
C GLY A 84 -1.01 10.01 -0.53
N LEU A 85 -0.38 9.30 -1.47
CA LEU A 85 -1.05 8.63 -2.58
C LEU A 85 -0.74 7.13 -2.60
N ILE A 86 -1.61 6.37 -3.25
CA ILE A 86 -1.41 4.97 -3.61
C ILE A 86 -1.72 4.73 -5.09
N LEU A 87 -0.80 4.08 -5.81
CA LEU A 87 -1.00 3.57 -7.17
C LEU A 87 -1.59 2.16 -7.10
N ASP A 88 -2.61 1.91 -7.91
CA ASP A 88 -3.06 0.57 -8.30
C ASP A 88 -2.45 0.25 -9.69
N PRO A 89 -1.36 -0.53 -9.77
CA PRO A 89 -0.68 -0.80 -11.05
C PRO A 89 -1.56 -1.58 -12.03
N ALA A 90 -2.50 -2.39 -11.53
CA ALA A 90 -3.44 -3.15 -12.35
C ALA A 90 -4.49 -2.26 -13.02
N LYS A 91 -4.66 -1.03 -12.53
CA LYS A 91 -5.53 0.00 -13.13
C LYS A 91 -4.77 1.20 -13.69
N GLY A 92 -3.47 1.33 -13.41
CA GLY A 92 -2.68 2.52 -13.72
C GLY A 92 -3.15 3.80 -13.02
N SER A 93 -4.00 3.65 -12.00
CA SER A 93 -4.71 4.77 -11.37
C SER A 93 -4.14 5.07 -9.99
N THR A 94 -3.96 6.35 -9.69
CA THR A 94 -3.47 6.81 -8.38
C THR A 94 -4.62 7.40 -7.56
N TYR A 95 -4.65 7.09 -6.27
CA TYR A 95 -5.69 7.49 -5.33
C TYR A 95 -5.07 8.16 -4.11
N LYS A 96 -5.83 8.99 -3.40
CA LYS A 96 -5.44 9.39 -2.04
C LYS A 96 -5.47 8.17 -1.14
N VAL A 97 -4.52 8.07 -0.22
CA VAL A 97 -4.43 6.92 0.68
C VAL A 97 -4.50 7.33 2.14
N ARG A 98 -5.12 6.47 2.94
CA ARG A 98 -5.11 6.50 4.39
C ARG A 98 -4.70 5.13 4.91
N LEU A 99 -3.73 5.09 5.82
CA LEU A 99 -3.24 3.88 6.46
C LEU A 99 -3.57 3.92 7.95
N LYS A 100 -4.06 2.80 8.49
CA LYS A 100 -4.36 2.67 9.92
C LYS A 100 -3.89 1.30 10.42
N PRO A 101 -2.80 1.21 11.19
CA PRO A 101 -2.44 -0.01 11.89
C PRO A 101 -3.54 -0.36 12.88
N ILE A 102 -3.98 -1.62 12.85
CA ILE A 102 -5.02 -2.16 13.71
C ILE A 102 -4.57 -3.49 14.31
N ASP A 103 -5.33 -4.05 15.24
CA ASP A 103 -5.04 -5.35 15.88
C ASP A 103 -3.60 -5.39 16.45
N GLY A 104 -3.22 -4.33 17.16
CA GLY A 104 -1.87 -4.17 17.73
C GLY A 104 -0.74 -4.19 16.69
N GLY A 105 -1.03 -3.74 15.46
CA GLY A 105 -0.06 -3.64 14.38
C GLY A 105 0.06 -4.91 13.53
N LYS A 106 -0.74 -5.95 13.82
CA LYS A 106 -0.76 -7.20 13.03
C LYS A 106 -1.46 -7.04 11.69
N LYS A 107 -2.31 -6.03 11.55
CA LYS A 107 -3.07 -5.72 10.34
C LYS A 107 -2.96 -4.24 10.01
N LEU A 108 -3.10 -3.92 8.74
CA LEU A 108 -3.12 -2.55 8.22
C LEU A 108 -4.37 -2.35 7.39
N GLU A 109 -5.22 -1.41 7.78
CA GLU A 109 -6.26 -0.92 6.89
C GLU A 109 -5.64 0.06 5.90
N VAL A 110 -5.77 -0.25 4.61
CA VAL A 110 -5.30 0.56 3.50
C VAL A 110 -6.52 1.05 2.73
N ARG A 111 -6.84 2.33 2.85
CA ARG A 111 -7.99 2.94 2.18
C ARG A 111 -7.54 3.87 1.06
N GLY A 112 -7.85 3.47 -0.18
CA GLY A 112 -7.70 4.32 -1.38
C GLY A 112 -9.02 5.01 -1.73
N TYR A 113 -9.01 6.30 -2.04
CA TYR A 113 -10.21 7.08 -2.34
C TYR A 113 -9.98 8.21 -3.34
N ILE A 114 -11.07 8.67 -3.98
CA ILE A 114 -11.08 9.81 -4.90
C ILE A 114 -11.83 10.97 -4.22
N GLY A 115 -11.20 12.14 -4.12
CA GLY A 115 -11.81 13.32 -3.50
C GLY A 115 -12.03 13.13 -2.00
N SER A 116 -13.24 12.71 -1.60
CA SER A 116 -13.63 12.47 -0.20
C SER A 116 -13.35 11.01 0.22
N PRO A 117 -12.87 10.77 1.46
CA PRO A 117 -12.66 9.42 1.98
C PRO A 117 -13.89 8.52 1.97
N MET A 118 -15.11 9.06 1.88
CA MET A 118 -16.32 8.24 1.77
C MET A 118 -16.43 7.50 0.42
N PHE A 119 -15.83 8.04 -0.64
CA PHE A 119 -15.84 7.45 -1.98
C PHE A 119 -14.51 6.72 -2.26
N GLY A 120 -14.39 5.52 -1.70
CA GLY A 120 -13.17 4.72 -1.80
C GLY A 120 -13.36 3.27 -1.42
N ARG A 121 -12.26 2.52 -1.46
CA ARG A 121 -12.20 1.11 -1.05
C ARG A 121 -11.17 0.95 0.05
N THR A 122 -11.48 0.10 1.02
CA THR A 122 -10.54 -0.33 2.06
C THR A 122 -10.14 -1.77 1.78
N GLN A 123 -8.84 -2.05 1.87
CA GLN A 123 -8.31 -3.39 1.97
C GLN A 123 -7.64 -3.57 3.34
N THR A 124 -7.61 -4.80 3.81
CA THR A 124 -6.88 -5.16 5.03
C THR A 124 -5.66 -5.98 4.64
N TRP A 125 -4.48 -5.44 4.92
CA TRP A 125 -3.22 -6.15 4.72
C TRP A 125 -2.78 -6.82 6.02
N ILE A 126 -2.05 -7.92 5.90
CA ILE A 126 -1.62 -8.74 7.04
C ILE A 126 -0.11 -8.58 7.20
N ARG A 127 0.35 -8.28 8.42
CA ARG A 127 1.80 -8.17 8.68
C ARG A 127 2.48 -9.52 8.42
N ALA A 128 3.68 -9.47 7.86
CA ALA A 128 4.45 -10.65 7.44
C ALA A 128 5.78 -10.82 8.21
N GLU A 129 5.92 -10.13 9.33
CA GLU A 129 7.08 -10.12 10.23
C GLU A 129 6.68 -10.54 11.65
#